data_AF-A0A255R699-F1
#
_entry.id   AF-A0A255R699-F1
#
_cell.length_a   1.000
_cell.length_b   1.000
_cell.length_c   1.000
_cell.angle_alpha   90.00
_cell.angle_beta   90.00
_cell.angle_gamma   90.00
#
_symmetry.space_group_name_H-M   'P 1'
#
loop_
_entity.id
_entity.type
_entity.pdbx_description
1 polymer ?
#
loop_
_entity_poly.entity_id
_entity_poly.type
_entity_poly.pdbx_seq_one_letter_code
_entity_poly.pdbx_strand_id
1 'polypeptide(L)'
;MNDLKQMIIGVGACCFLLFLMGCGGMRKPAKQSQALPGIFPDYTDVTIPSNIAPLNFMIEGAEHIQARFLVAEQELLAVYGDEVIDIPEDDWQHLLQQTVGKKMQVEVAVWDEKHPDGIGYRPFNISVAKDSIDPWIAYRLIEPGYEAWQFMGIYQRELGSFCEREIVSNKTTTSACINCHHFDRRSAKRMMFHARGENGGTIILDQGQLKKVDPKKMGPQKGAVYPAWHPEGRYIAFSSNTTNQTFFGQGRQPLEVYDRASDLILYDTKENQVTADNRFLNEERMETFPAWSPDGKWLYFCSAPAKKLPDERKEMHYSILRVAFDSQTGLLGEQVDTLYNARMEGGSASFPRISPDGRYLLFTLADYGTFPIWHNEADLKMIDLTTGKPVNVDAWNAKDQTDSYHAWSANGRWAMIASRRLDGRYTRVYFGYLDANGKAHKPFLLPQKDPRSNTLRLKSYNIPDFVDGRVDMPQEVVELFRCPDKLIQ
;
A
#
# COMPACT_ATOMS: atom_id res chain seq x y z
N MET A 1 65.52 -37.24 -36.27
CA MET A 1 65.96 -37.61 -37.62
C MET A 1 64.76 -38.21 -38.33
N ASN A 2 64.31 -37.51 -39.37
CA ASN A 2 63.46 -37.93 -40.50
C ASN A 2 62.10 -38.56 -40.14
N ASP A 3 60.99 -38.29 -40.78
CA ASP A 3 60.53 -37.38 -41.82
C ASP A 3 59.04 -37.73 -41.88
N LEU A 4 58.11 -36.78 -41.68
CA LEU A 4 56.82 -36.83 -42.38
C LEU A 4 56.05 -35.52 -42.19
N LYS A 5 56.10 -34.70 -43.22
CA LYS A 5 55.23 -33.54 -43.45
C LYS A 5 54.49 -33.76 -44.77
N GLN A 6 53.22 -33.34 -44.79
CA GLN A 6 52.31 -33.16 -45.94
C GLN A 6 51.71 -34.46 -46.50
N MET A 7 50.44 -34.56 -46.93
CA MET A 7 49.29 -33.68 -47.19
C MET A 7 48.14 -34.71 -47.43
N ILE A 8 46.85 -34.56 -47.10
CA ILE A 8 45.81 -33.85 -47.88
C ILE A 8 44.42 -34.45 -47.47
N ILE A 9 43.46 -33.55 -47.24
CA ILE A 9 42.00 -33.63 -47.53
C ILE A 9 41.11 -34.66 -46.79
N GLY A 10 40.28 -34.11 -45.89
CA GLY A 10 38.82 -34.13 -46.06
C GLY A 10 38.01 -35.20 -45.34
N VAL A 11 37.45 -34.87 -44.17
CA VAL A 11 36.04 -35.14 -43.85
C VAL A 11 35.56 -34.00 -42.95
N GLY A 12 34.68 -33.17 -43.50
CA GLY A 12 33.96 -32.15 -42.76
C GLY A 12 32.65 -32.68 -42.18
N ALA A 13 32.18 -31.92 -41.20
CA ALA A 13 30.78 -31.65 -40.88
C ALA A 13 29.90 -32.79 -40.35
N CYS A 14 29.49 -32.65 -39.09
CA CYS A 14 28.09 -32.48 -38.66
C CYS A 14 27.87 -33.03 -37.24
N CYS A 15 28.39 -32.33 -36.24
CA CYS A 15 27.75 -32.34 -34.92
C CYS A 15 26.77 -31.17 -34.89
N PHE A 16 25.58 -31.41 -35.44
CA PHE A 16 24.41 -30.55 -35.28
C PHE A 16 24.03 -30.58 -33.79
N LEU A 17 24.42 -29.54 -33.06
CA LEU A 17 23.80 -29.20 -31.78
C LEU A 17 22.36 -28.79 -32.08
N LEU A 18 21.44 -29.74 -31.90
CA LEU A 18 20.01 -29.50 -31.78
C LEU A 18 19.77 -28.69 -30.49
N PHE A 19 19.95 -27.37 -30.57
CA PHE A 19 19.21 -26.45 -29.72
C PHE A 19 17.75 -26.52 -30.18
N LEU A 20 16.97 -27.38 -29.51
CA LEU A 20 15.52 -27.28 -29.52
C LEU A 20 15.15 -25.99 -28.77
N MET A 21 15.24 -24.84 -29.44
CA MET A 21 14.33 -23.75 -29.14
C MET A 21 12.94 -24.28 -29.48
N GLY A 22 12.17 -24.63 -28.46
CA GLY A 22 10.74 -24.86 -28.63
C GLY A 22 10.11 -23.56 -29.11
N CYS A 23 9.97 -23.41 -30.43
CA CYS A 23 9.06 -22.43 -31.02
C CYS A 23 7.64 -22.82 -30.59
N GLY A 24 7.19 -22.33 -29.43
CA GLY A 24 5.77 -22.16 -29.16
C GLY A 24 5.24 -21.14 -30.15
N GLY A 25 5.00 -21.58 -31.39
CA GLY A 25 4.59 -20.71 -32.48
C GLY A 25 3.23 -20.08 -32.18
N MET A 26 3.08 -18.81 -32.54
CA MET A 26 1.82 -18.08 -32.53
C MET A 26 0.69 -18.95 -33.11
N ARG A 27 -0.30 -19.28 -32.28
CA ARG A 27 -1.48 -20.05 -32.69
C ARG A 27 -2.60 -19.07 -33.04
N LYS A 28 -3.32 -19.35 -34.12
CA LYS A 28 -4.53 -18.59 -34.45
C LYS A 28 -5.73 -19.30 -33.81
N PRO A 29 -6.49 -18.65 -32.93
CA PRO A 29 -7.68 -19.28 -32.35
C PRO A 29 -8.74 -19.47 -33.44
N ALA A 30 -9.42 -20.62 -33.42
CA ALA A 30 -10.46 -20.94 -34.40
C ALA A 30 -11.73 -20.11 -34.20
N LYS A 31 -11.97 -19.60 -33.00
CA LYS A 31 -13.14 -18.79 -32.64
C LYS A 31 -12.73 -17.43 -32.11
N GLN A 32 -13.63 -16.45 -32.27
CA GLN A 32 -13.50 -15.11 -31.71
C GLN A 32 -14.73 -14.80 -30.86
N SER A 33 -14.50 -14.34 -29.64
CA SER A 33 -15.51 -13.90 -28.69
C SER A 33 -15.60 -12.37 -28.69
N GLN A 34 -16.81 -11.84 -28.53
CA GLN A 34 -17.03 -10.41 -28.28
C GLN A 34 -16.89 -10.04 -26.79
N ALA A 35 -16.74 -11.05 -25.93
CA ALA A 35 -16.50 -10.85 -24.51
C ALA A 35 -15.04 -10.47 -24.23
N LEU A 36 -14.81 -9.71 -23.17
CA LEU A 36 -13.48 -9.53 -22.59
C LEU A 36 -12.97 -10.86 -22.00
N PRO A 37 -11.65 -11.07 -21.95
CA PRO A 37 -11.08 -12.23 -21.28
C PRO A 37 -11.29 -12.11 -19.76
N GLY A 38 -11.66 -13.21 -19.11
CA GLY A 38 -11.75 -13.30 -17.65
C GLY A 38 -10.38 -13.52 -17.02
N ILE A 39 -9.54 -12.47 -16.98
CA ILE A 39 -8.18 -12.54 -16.42
C ILE A 39 -8.17 -12.21 -14.91
N PHE A 40 -7.23 -12.83 -14.19
CA PHE A 40 -6.91 -12.46 -12.81
C PHE A 40 -5.41 -12.12 -12.64
N PRO A 41 -5.05 -10.97 -12.05
CA PRO A 41 -5.92 -9.88 -11.65
C PRO A 41 -6.59 -9.19 -12.84
N ASP A 42 -7.71 -8.51 -12.59
CA ASP A 42 -8.40 -7.75 -13.64
C ASP A 42 -7.61 -6.47 -13.99
N TYR A 43 -6.80 -6.57 -15.03
CA TYR A 43 -6.07 -5.45 -15.64
C TYR A 43 -6.75 -4.89 -16.89
N THR A 44 -8.03 -5.22 -17.12
CA THR A 44 -8.75 -4.68 -18.28
C THR A 44 -9.02 -3.18 -18.09
N ASP A 45 -8.67 -2.38 -19.09
CA ASP A 45 -8.98 -0.94 -19.16
C ASP A 45 -8.47 -0.11 -17.96
N VAL A 46 -7.34 -0.51 -17.37
CA VAL A 46 -6.66 0.20 -16.28
C VAL A 46 -5.71 1.28 -16.79
N THR A 47 -5.30 2.19 -15.89
CA THR A 47 -4.18 3.11 -16.11
C THR A 47 -3.02 2.73 -15.19
N ILE A 48 -1.81 2.62 -15.75
CA ILE A 48 -0.60 2.23 -15.01
C ILE A 48 0.52 3.27 -15.11
N PRO A 49 1.43 3.33 -14.11
CA PRO A 49 2.62 4.17 -14.19
C PRO A 49 3.63 3.60 -15.16
N SER A 50 4.48 4.46 -15.73
CA SER A 50 5.52 4.09 -16.69
C SER A 50 6.66 3.23 -16.10
N ASN A 51 6.72 3.08 -14.78
CA ASN A 51 7.78 2.37 -14.06
C ASN A 51 7.24 1.23 -13.17
N ILE A 52 6.07 0.68 -13.47
CA ILE A 52 5.49 -0.45 -12.72
C ILE A 52 6.02 -1.79 -13.23
N ALA A 53 6.14 -2.76 -12.33
CA ALA A 53 6.45 -4.16 -12.62
C ALA A 53 5.45 -4.78 -13.62
N PRO A 54 5.83 -5.89 -14.30
CA PRO A 54 4.96 -6.53 -15.27
C PRO A 54 3.61 -6.95 -14.70
N LEU A 55 2.54 -6.71 -15.48
CA LEU A 55 1.17 -7.08 -15.12
C LEU A 55 0.89 -8.55 -15.44
N ASN A 56 1.62 -9.46 -14.80
CA ASN A 56 1.38 -10.90 -14.94
C ASN A 56 -0.07 -11.24 -14.55
N PHE A 57 -0.73 -12.08 -15.34
CA PHE A 57 -2.13 -12.47 -15.13
C PHE A 57 -2.33 -13.95 -15.44
N MET A 58 -3.45 -14.51 -14.97
CA MET A 58 -3.83 -15.91 -15.15
C MET A 58 -5.25 -16.03 -15.69
N ILE A 59 -5.53 -17.17 -16.30
CA ILE A 59 -6.87 -17.60 -16.70
C ILE A 59 -7.05 -19.03 -16.20
N GLU A 60 -7.91 -19.21 -15.20
CA GLU A 60 -8.10 -20.49 -14.53
C GLU A 60 -8.54 -21.58 -15.50
N GLY A 61 -7.87 -22.74 -15.44
CA GLY A 61 -8.16 -23.88 -16.31
C GLY A 61 -7.69 -23.74 -17.76
N ALA A 62 -6.94 -22.69 -18.11
CA ALA A 62 -6.28 -22.60 -19.41
C ALA A 62 -5.12 -23.59 -19.52
N GLU A 63 -5.04 -24.30 -20.64
CA GLU A 63 -3.90 -25.16 -20.99
C GLU A 63 -2.83 -24.37 -21.75
N HIS A 64 -3.25 -23.33 -22.47
CA HIS A 64 -2.36 -22.39 -23.15
C HIS A 64 -3.02 -21.01 -23.27
N ILE A 65 -2.27 -19.96 -22.96
CA ILE A 65 -2.65 -18.57 -23.15
C ILE A 65 -1.63 -17.92 -24.08
N GLN A 66 -2.14 -17.11 -25.02
CA GLN A 66 -1.35 -16.20 -25.84
C GLN A 66 -1.80 -14.77 -25.57
N ALA A 67 -0.87 -13.91 -25.17
CA ALA A 67 -1.10 -12.48 -24.91
C ALA A 67 -0.23 -11.64 -25.86
N ARG A 68 -0.83 -10.75 -26.63
CA ARG A 68 -0.13 -9.84 -27.55
C ARG A 68 -0.37 -8.39 -27.12
N PHE A 69 0.69 -7.60 -27.09
CA PHE A 69 0.67 -6.20 -26.71
C PHE A 69 0.99 -5.35 -27.93
N LEU A 70 0.02 -4.53 -28.34
CA LEU A 70 0.09 -3.69 -29.53
C LEU A 70 0.04 -2.21 -29.16
N VAL A 71 0.85 -1.40 -29.82
CA VAL A 71 0.83 0.07 -29.69
C VAL A 71 0.74 0.66 -31.09
N ALA A 72 -0.29 1.47 -31.33
CA ALA A 72 -0.58 2.01 -32.67
C ALA A 72 -0.62 0.91 -33.76
N GLU A 73 -1.34 -0.18 -33.48
CA GLU A 73 -1.50 -1.36 -34.35
C GLU A 73 -0.21 -2.17 -34.61
N GLN A 74 0.92 -1.79 -34.02
CA GLN A 74 2.16 -2.54 -34.10
C GLN A 74 2.32 -3.44 -32.87
N GLU A 75 2.50 -4.74 -33.08
CA GLU A 75 2.88 -5.67 -32.02
C GLU A 75 4.30 -5.35 -31.53
N LEU A 76 4.42 -5.12 -30.23
CA LEU A 76 5.70 -4.86 -29.56
C LEU A 76 6.13 -6.02 -28.66
N LEU A 77 5.19 -6.84 -28.19
CA LEU A 77 5.46 -7.98 -27.34
C LEU A 77 4.39 -9.06 -27.52
N ALA A 78 4.83 -10.33 -27.56
CA ALA A 78 3.95 -11.49 -27.49
C ALA A 78 4.49 -12.45 -26.41
N VAL A 79 3.62 -12.83 -25.48
CA VAL A 79 3.93 -13.72 -24.36
C VAL A 79 2.99 -14.92 -24.39
N TYR A 80 3.53 -16.07 -24.04
CA TYR A 80 2.80 -17.33 -24.01
C TYR A 80 2.96 -17.97 -22.64
N GLY A 81 1.96 -18.69 -22.20
CA GLY A 81 1.99 -19.43 -20.94
C GLY A 81 0.94 -20.52 -20.93
N ASP A 82 0.89 -21.28 -19.84
CA ASP A 82 -0.17 -22.25 -19.61
C ASP A 82 -1.32 -21.53 -18.91
N GLU A 83 -1.51 -21.72 -17.60
CA GLU A 83 -2.51 -21.01 -16.81
C GLU A 83 -2.11 -19.56 -16.47
N VAL A 84 -0.81 -19.24 -16.55
CA VAL A 84 -0.23 -17.95 -16.15
C VAL A 84 0.58 -17.36 -17.29
N ILE A 85 0.37 -16.07 -17.56
CA ILE A 85 1.24 -15.24 -18.40
C ILE A 85 2.32 -14.61 -17.51
N ASP A 86 3.55 -15.08 -17.67
CA ASP A 86 4.75 -14.53 -17.04
C ASP A 86 5.48 -13.62 -18.04
N ILE A 87 5.31 -12.30 -17.88
CA ILE A 87 5.88 -11.30 -18.78
C ILE A 87 7.31 -11.01 -18.32
N PRO A 88 8.34 -11.20 -19.17
CA PRO A 88 9.71 -10.89 -18.80
C PRO A 88 9.90 -9.42 -18.41
N GLU A 89 10.61 -9.16 -17.30
CA GLU A 89 10.79 -7.80 -16.75
C GLU A 89 11.45 -6.85 -17.76
N ASP A 90 12.49 -7.29 -18.48
CA ASP A 90 13.21 -6.48 -19.45
C ASP A 90 12.34 -6.10 -20.66
N ASP A 91 11.59 -7.08 -21.20
CA ASP A 91 10.69 -6.87 -22.33
C ASP A 91 9.53 -5.92 -21.95
N TRP A 92 9.00 -6.08 -20.74
CA TRP A 92 7.97 -5.19 -20.19
C TRP A 92 8.47 -3.76 -20.03
N GLN A 93 9.68 -3.57 -19.48
CA GLN A 93 10.28 -2.25 -19.34
C GLN A 93 10.48 -1.59 -20.72
N HIS A 94 10.94 -2.35 -21.71
CA HIS A 94 11.08 -1.86 -23.08
C HIS A 94 9.73 -1.47 -23.70
N LEU A 95 8.68 -2.28 -23.49
CA LEU A 95 7.31 -1.97 -23.91
C LEU A 95 6.81 -0.66 -23.28
N LEU A 96 6.97 -0.48 -21.97
CA LEU A 96 6.53 0.71 -21.27
C LEU A 96 7.22 1.99 -21.79
N GLN A 97 8.53 1.93 -22.03
CA GLN A 97 9.30 3.06 -22.59
C GLN A 97 8.73 3.56 -23.92
N GLN A 98 8.20 2.68 -24.77
CA GLN A 98 7.59 3.04 -26.06
C GLN A 98 6.13 3.50 -25.96
N THR A 99 5.47 3.19 -24.83
CA THR A 99 4.04 3.37 -24.62
C THR A 99 3.68 4.57 -23.74
N VAL A 100 4.65 5.22 -23.08
CA VAL A 100 4.41 6.35 -22.18
C VAL A 100 3.50 7.42 -22.81
N GLY A 101 2.39 7.74 -22.14
CA GLY A 101 1.38 8.70 -22.59
C GLY A 101 0.43 8.18 -23.69
N LYS A 102 0.50 6.89 -24.02
CA LYS A 102 -0.35 6.21 -25.02
C LYS A 102 -1.15 5.08 -24.37
N LYS A 103 -1.97 4.44 -25.18
CA LYS A 103 -2.63 3.17 -24.85
C LYS A 103 -1.90 2.03 -25.53
N MET A 104 -1.69 0.93 -24.83
CA MET A 104 -1.44 -0.38 -25.44
C MET A 104 -2.75 -1.16 -25.51
N GLN A 105 -2.97 -1.84 -26.62
CA GLN A 105 -4.03 -2.83 -26.75
C GLN A 105 -3.47 -4.20 -26.38
N VAL A 106 -4.25 -4.98 -25.64
CA VAL A 106 -3.92 -6.35 -25.26
C VAL A 106 -4.91 -7.29 -25.91
N GLU A 107 -4.40 -8.18 -26.75
CA GLU A 107 -5.17 -9.30 -27.32
C GLU A 107 -4.85 -10.57 -26.55
N VAL A 108 -5.89 -11.33 -26.20
CA VAL A 108 -5.76 -12.58 -25.44
C VAL A 108 -6.48 -13.70 -26.17
N ALA A 109 -5.80 -14.82 -26.34
CA ALA A 109 -6.37 -16.07 -26.83
C ALA A 109 -6.04 -17.22 -25.87
N VAL A 110 -6.96 -18.17 -25.75
CA VAL A 110 -6.89 -19.29 -24.80
C VAL A 110 -7.22 -20.61 -25.50
N TRP A 111 -6.49 -21.66 -25.15
CA TRP A 111 -6.82 -23.05 -25.44
C TRP A 111 -7.03 -23.78 -24.11
N ASP A 112 -8.13 -24.53 -24.04
CA ASP A 112 -8.56 -25.28 -22.87
C ASP A 112 -9.42 -26.47 -23.31
N GLU A 113 -9.88 -27.32 -22.37
CA GLU A 113 -10.72 -28.49 -22.65
C GLU A 113 -12.01 -28.14 -23.43
N LYS A 114 -12.58 -26.96 -23.20
CA LYS A 114 -13.81 -26.49 -23.88
C LYS A 114 -13.50 -25.87 -25.25
N HIS A 115 -12.28 -25.42 -25.46
CA HIS A 115 -11.80 -24.73 -26.66
C HIS A 115 -10.47 -25.34 -27.14
N PRO A 116 -10.44 -26.61 -27.58
CA PRO A 116 -9.21 -27.28 -27.99
C PRO A 116 -8.56 -26.64 -29.23
N ASP A 117 -9.35 -25.95 -30.07
CA ASP A 117 -8.88 -25.20 -31.24
C ASP A 117 -8.67 -23.70 -30.95
N GLY A 118 -8.86 -23.28 -29.71
CA GLY A 118 -8.62 -21.93 -29.22
C GLY A 118 -9.77 -20.94 -29.42
N ILE A 119 -9.88 -20.01 -28.48
CA ILE A 119 -10.81 -18.87 -28.49
C ILE A 119 -10.03 -17.57 -28.27
N GLY A 120 -10.15 -16.63 -29.20
CA GLY A 120 -9.69 -15.25 -29.04
C GLY A 120 -10.77 -14.41 -28.35
N TYR A 121 -10.36 -13.51 -27.46
CA TYR A 121 -11.27 -12.60 -26.77
C TYR A 121 -11.20 -11.19 -27.38
N ARG A 122 -12.24 -10.39 -27.09
CA ARG A 122 -12.24 -8.98 -27.46
C ARG A 122 -11.05 -8.28 -26.80
N PRO A 123 -10.22 -7.55 -27.57
CA PRO A 123 -9.09 -6.82 -27.00
C PRO A 123 -9.54 -5.75 -26.00
N PHE A 124 -8.67 -5.47 -25.03
CA PHE A 124 -8.84 -4.38 -24.06
C PHE A 124 -7.63 -3.44 -24.11
N ASN A 125 -7.72 -2.30 -23.44
CA ASN A 125 -6.62 -1.34 -23.42
C ASN A 125 -5.97 -1.27 -22.04
N ILE A 126 -4.69 -0.91 -22.00
CA ILE A 126 -4.02 -0.41 -20.81
C ILE A 126 -3.45 0.96 -21.17
N SER A 127 -3.77 1.97 -20.36
CA SER A 127 -3.23 3.32 -20.55
C SER A 127 -1.95 3.48 -19.74
N VAL A 128 -0.86 3.93 -20.35
CA VAL A 128 0.41 4.20 -19.64
C VAL A 128 0.51 5.69 -19.37
N ALA A 129 0.41 6.09 -18.11
CA ALA A 129 0.52 7.49 -17.72
C ALA A 129 1.95 8.00 -17.92
N LYS A 130 2.08 9.33 -18.10
CA LYS A 130 3.39 10.01 -18.07
C LYS A 130 3.94 10.13 -16.66
N ASP A 131 3.06 10.13 -15.67
CA ASP A 131 3.39 10.24 -14.26
C ASP A 131 3.87 8.89 -13.73
N SER A 132 5.13 8.82 -13.32
CA SER A 132 5.69 7.66 -12.61
C SER A 132 5.07 7.51 -11.21
N ILE A 133 5.26 6.35 -10.59
CA ILE A 133 4.95 6.11 -9.18
C ILE A 133 6.25 6.03 -8.36
N ASP A 134 6.17 6.23 -7.05
CA ASP A 134 7.32 6.05 -6.15
C ASP A 134 7.94 4.66 -6.32
N PRO A 135 9.28 4.52 -6.20
CA PRO A 135 9.96 3.28 -6.56
C PRO A 135 9.70 2.13 -5.57
N TRP A 136 9.35 2.42 -4.32
CA TRP A 136 9.15 1.42 -3.27
C TRP A 136 7.85 1.65 -2.49
N ILE A 137 7.35 0.58 -1.88
CA ILE A 137 6.38 0.64 -0.78
C ILE A 137 6.93 -0.11 0.43
N ALA A 138 6.52 0.28 1.62
CA ALA A 138 6.77 -0.44 2.86
C ALA A 138 5.46 -0.76 3.57
N TYR A 139 5.38 -1.90 4.25
CA TYR A 139 4.15 -2.38 4.87
C TYR A 139 4.43 -3.45 5.91
N ARG A 140 3.44 -3.69 6.78
CA ARG A 140 3.39 -4.91 7.58
C ARG A 140 2.61 -6.01 6.88
N LEU A 141 2.99 -7.24 7.16
CA LEU A 141 2.20 -8.42 6.82
C LEU A 141 1.65 -9.03 8.11
N ILE A 142 0.33 -8.94 8.28
CA ILE A 142 -0.36 -9.37 9.50
C ILE A 142 -1.47 -10.37 9.20
N GLU A 143 -1.78 -11.23 10.15
CA GLU A 143 -2.97 -12.08 10.07
C GLU A 143 -4.25 -11.24 10.25
N PRO A 144 -5.35 -11.62 9.59
CA PRO A 144 -6.58 -10.81 9.60
C PRO A 144 -7.19 -10.68 10.99
N GLY A 145 -7.03 -11.67 11.88
CA GLY A 145 -7.56 -11.63 13.24
C GLY A 145 -6.78 -10.76 14.24
N TYR A 146 -5.60 -10.23 13.86
CA TYR A 146 -4.70 -9.51 14.76
C TYR A 146 -4.23 -10.31 16.01
N GLU A 147 -4.30 -11.64 15.97
CA GLU A 147 -4.04 -12.50 17.14
C GLU A 147 -2.56 -12.90 17.28
N ALA A 148 -1.83 -13.03 16.16
CA ALA A 148 -0.45 -13.49 16.16
C ALA A 148 0.56 -12.33 16.25
N TRP A 149 1.36 -12.34 17.32
CA TRP A 149 2.40 -11.35 17.62
C TRP A 149 3.82 -11.92 17.53
N GLN A 150 3.96 -13.24 17.43
CA GLN A 150 5.24 -13.95 17.44
C GLN A 150 6.02 -13.85 16.11
N PHE A 151 5.38 -13.49 14.99
CA PHE A 151 6.02 -13.35 13.68
C PHE A 151 5.55 -12.10 12.93
N MET A 152 5.98 -10.94 13.41
CA MET A 152 5.66 -9.63 12.86
C MET A 152 6.89 -8.92 12.32
N GLY A 153 6.70 -8.20 11.22
CA GLY A 153 7.76 -7.41 10.60
C GLY A 153 7.21 -6.36 9.66
N ILE A 154 8.10 -5.44 9.32
CA ILE A 154 7.93 -4.44 8.26
C ILE A 154 8.76 -4.93 7.09
N TYR A 155 8.14 -4.95 5.92
CA TYR A 155 8.72 -5.38 4.65
C TYR A 155 8.66 -4.20 3.68
N GLN A 156 9.45 -4.28 2.63
CA GLN A 156 9.46 -3.33 1.52
C GLN A 156 9.45 -4.07 0.20
N ARG A 157 8.82 -3.46 -0.80
CA ARG A 157 8.73 -4.01 -2.16
C ARG A 157 9.02 -2.92 -3.18
N GLU A 158 9.90 -3.22 -4.12
CA GLU A 158 10.13 -2.36 -5.28
C GLU A 158 8.92 -2.45 -6.20
N LEU A 159 8.39 -1.30 -6.67
CA LEU A 159 7.21 -1.27 -7.52
C LEU A 159 7.53 -1.57 -8.99
N GLY A 160 8.76 -1.35 -9.44
CA GLY A 160 9.23 -1.65 -10.79
C GLY A 160 9.65 -3.10 -11.04
N SER A 161 9.75 -3.92 -9.98
CA SER A 161 10.10 -5.34 -10.05
C SER A 161 9.22 -6.16 -9.09
N PHE A 162 9.57 -7.44 -8.91
CA PHE A 162 8.95 -8.30 -7.89
C PHE A 162 9.77 -8.41 -6.59
N CYS A 163 10.82 -7.59 -6.42
CA CYS A 163 11.73 -7.69 -5.27
C CYS A 163 11.04 -7.26 -3.96
N GLU A 164 10.82 -8.20 -3.04
CA GLU A 164 10.33 -7.98 -1.67
C GLU A 164 11.47 -8.28 -0.68
N ARG A 165 11.66 -7.43 0.33
CA ARG A 165 12.69 -7.56 1.36
C ARG A 165 12.14 -7.23 2.74
N GLU A 166 12.74 -7.81 3.77
CA GLU A 166 12.48 -7.45 5.16
C GLU A 166 13.22 -6.15 5.50
N ILE A 167 12.55 -5.21 6.18
CA ILE A 167 13.19 -4.05 6.84
C ILE A 167 13.58 -4.45 8.25
N VAL A 168 12.63 -4.96 9.03
CA VAL A 168 12.83 -5.39 10.40
C VAL A 168 11.75 -6.42 10.77
N SER A 169 12.11 -7.44 11.53
CA SER A 169 11.14 -8.37 12.12
C SER A 169 11.53 -8.77 13.54
N ASN A 170 10.59 -9.37 14.25
CA ASN A 170 10.82 -9.98 15.57
C ASN A 170 11.08 -11.49 15.50
N LYS A 171 11.32 -12.06 14.32
CA LYS A 171 11.50 -13.52 14.12
C LYS A 171 12.63 -14.11 14.95
N THR A 172 13.66 -13.31 15.26
CA THR A 172 14.87 -13.75 15.96
C THR A 172 14.84 -13.55 17.47
N THR A 173 13.86 -12.82 18.01
CA THR A 173 13.81 -12.51 19.46
C THR A 173 12.46 -12.78 20.11
N THR A 174 11.37 -12.85 19.33
CA THR A 174 9.96 -12.94 19.78
C THR A 174 9.56 -11.97 20.90
N SER A 175 10.41 -10.98 21.19
CA SER A 175 10.41 -10.18 22.43
C SER A 175 9.50 -8.95 22.35
N ALA A 176 9.20 -8.51 21.13
CA ALA A 176 8.34 -7.35 20.89
C ALA A 176 7.53 -7.50 19.60
N CYS A 177 6.30 -7.00 19.60
CA CYS A 177 5.43 -6.86 18.45
C CYS A 177 5.84 -5.63 17.62
N ILE A 178 6.23 -5.83 16.35
CA ILE A 178 6.60 -4.77 15.41
C ILE A 178 5.34 -4.07 14.89
N ASN A 179 5.02 -2.92 15.46
CA ASN A 179 3.75 -2.24 15.28
C ASN A 179 3.79 -1.10 14.22
N CYS A 180 2.89 -0.12 14.31
CA CYS A 180 2.73 0.97 13.34
C CYS A 180 4.06 1.67 13.05
N HIS A 181 4.21 2.12 11.79
CA HIS A 181 5.41 2.76 11.26
C HIS A 181 5.02 3.99 10.43
N HIS A 182 5.97 4.90 10.21
CA HIS A 182 5.78 6.10 9.38
C HIS A 182 7.12 6.61 8.86
N PHE A 183 7.11 7.20 7.67
CA PHE A 183 8.28 7.78 7.00
C PHE A 183 8.20 9.30 6.99
N ASP A 184 9.33 9.99 7.18
CA ASP A 184 9.38 11.44 6.93
C ASP A 184 9.35 11.68 5.42
N ARG A 185 8.22 12.17 4.89
CA ARG A 185 8.03 12.44 3.45
C ARG A 185 8.45 11.28 2.53
N ARG A 186 8.10 10.04 2.92
CA ARG A 186 8.44 8.80 2.20
C ARG A 186 9.95 8.49 2.18
N SER A 187 10.76 9.15 3.00
CA SER A 187 12.21 8.95 3.03
C SER A 187 12.60 7.55 3.48
N ALA A 188 13.36 6.84 2.64
CA ALA A 188 13.97 5.56 2.98
C ALA A 188 15.01 5.67 4.11
N LYS A 189 15.50 6.89 4.37
CA LYS A 189 16.54 7.18 5.36
C LYS A 189 15.99 7.66 6.69
N ARG A 190 14.70 8.00 6.77
CA ARG A 190 14.09 8.50 8.00
C ARG A 190 12.72 7.90 8.21
N MET A 191 12.64 7.02 9.19
CA MET A 191 11.40 6.35 9.57
C MET A 191 11.33 6.13 11.07
N MET A 192 10.13 5.88 11.56
CA MET A 192 9.93 5.29 12.87
C MET A 192 9.08 4.04 12.78
N PHE A 193 9.21 3.16 13.78
CA PHE A 193 8.25 2.11 14.07
C PHE A 193 8.12 1.91 15.58
N HIS A 194 6.96 1.42 16.04
CA HIS A 194 6.79 1.02 17.43
C HIS A 194 7.19 -0.43 17.61
N ALA A 195 8.04 -0.73 18.60
CA ALA A 195 8.20 -2.08 19.14
C ALA A 195 7.39 -2.18 20.43
N ARG A 196 6.38 -3.05 20.49
CA ARG A 196 5.52 -3.23 21.68
C ARG A 196 5.93 -4.47 22.46
N GLY A 197 6.26 -4.31 23.73
CA GLY A 197 6.71 -5.40 24.60
C GLY A 197 7.28 -4.84 25.90
N GLU A 198 7.83 -5.70 26.75
CA GLU A 198 8.42 -5.32 28.04
C GLU A 198 9.56 -4.28 27.89
N ASN A 199 10.45 -4.48 26.89
CA ASN A 199 11.51 -3.53 26.53
C ASN A 199 11.13 -2.62 25.33
N GLY A 200 9.83 -2.47 25.07
CA GLY A 200 9.29 -1.74 23.92
C GLY A 200 9.60 -0.24 23.92
N GLY A 201 9.28 0.40 22.79
CA GLY A 201 9.45 1.83 22.58
C GLY A 201 9.16 2.23 21.13
N THR A 202 9.35 3.50 20.82
CA THR A 202 9.41 4.00 19.44
C THR A 202 10.86 3.95 18.99
N ILE A 203 11.13 3.19 17.94
CA ILE A 203 12.43 3.13 17.29
C ILE A 203 12.42 4.14 16.15
N ILE A 204 13.44 4.97 16.09
CA ILE A 204 13.65 5.99 15.06
C ILE A 204 14.94 5.63 14.33
N LEU A 205 14.85 5.56 13.01
CA LEU A 205 15.98 5.55 12.08
C LEU A 205 16.09 6.96 11.48
N ASP A 206 17.25 7.59 11.58
CA ASP A 206 17.57 8.84 10.89
C ASP A 206 18.98 8.77 10.29
N GLN A 207 19.05 8.75 8.96
CA GLN A 207 20.31 8.68 8.20
C GLN A 207 21.25 7.54 8.66
N GLY A 208 20.68 6.35 8.93
CA GLY A 208 21.42 5.18 9.39
C GLY A 208 21.66 5.13 10.90
N GLN A 209 21.35 6.20 11.64
CA GLN A 209 21.44 6.22 13.10
C GLN A 209 20.14 5.76 13.74
N LEU A 210 20.26 4.91 14.75
CA LEU A 210 19.12 4.38 15.49
C LEU A 210 18.98 5.02 16.86
N LYS A 211 17.74 5.31 17.24
CA LYS A 211 17.38 5.82 18.57
C LYS A 211 16.11 5.12 19.05
N LYS A 212 16.10 4.65 20.30
CA LYS A 212 14.86 4.25 20.99
C LYS A 212 14.39 5.36 21.90
N VAL A 213 13.11 5.69 21.83
CA VAL A 213 12.45 6.65 22.71
C VAL A 213 11.19 6.06 23.31
N ASP A 214 10.81 6.54 24.48
CA ASP A 214 9.58 6.14 25.17
C ASP A 214 8.76 7.38 25.50
N PRO A 215 7.83 7.80 24.62
CA PRO A 215 6.99 8.97 24.83
C PRO A 215 6.22 8.94 26.15
N LYS A 216 5.88 7.75 26.69
CA LYS A 216 5.17 7.62 27.96
C LYS A 216 5.99 8.05 29.18
N LYS A 217 7.33 8.10 29.04
CA LYS A 217 8.26 8.54 30.10
C LYS A 217 8.61 10.03 30.00
N MET A 218 8.05 10.74 29.02
CA MET A 218 8.21 12.18 28.84
C MET A 218 6.90 12.87 29.26
N GLY A 219 6.89 14.18 29.51
CA GLY A 219 5.61 14.90 29.69
C GLY A 219 4.79 14.83 28.40
N PRO A 220 3.45 14.73 28.39
CA PRO A 220 2.49 14.58 29.49
C PRO A 220 2.21 13.11 29.88
N GLN A 221 3.18 12.21 29.70
CA GLN A 221 3.12 10.77 30.04
C GLN A 221 2.07 9.98 29.24
N LYS A 222 1.85 10.41 28.00
CA LYS A 222 0.91 9.79 27.06
C LYS A 222 1.64 8.83 26.11
N GLY A 223 0.90 7.83 25.62
CA GLY A 223 1.43 6.86 24.67
C GLY A 223 1.58 7.44 23.27
N ALA A 224 2.40 6.81 22.44
CA ALA A 224 2.45 7.10 21.01
C ALA A 224 1.88 5.89 20.25
N VAL A 225 0.80 6.09 19.49
CA VAL A 225 0.10 5.02 18.75
C VAL A 225 0.08 5.27 17.25
N TYR A 226 -0.62 6.31 16.78
CA TYR A 226 -0.68 6.64 15.35
C TYR A 226 0.20 7.84 15.04
N PRO A 227 1.32 7.65 14.32
CA PRO A 227 2.26 8.72 13.99
C PRO A 227 1.87 9.52 12.74
N ALA A 228 2.32 10.78 12.72
CA ALA A 228 2.50 11.58 11.52
C ALA A 228 3.75 12.44 11.65
N TRP A 229 4.75 12.17 10.81
CA TRP A 229 6.00 12.92 10.81
C TRP A 229 5.82 14.27 10.09
N HIS A 230 6.23 15.36 10.74
CA HIS A 230 6.16 16.71 10.18
C HIS A 230 7.13 16.83 8.98
N PRO A 231 6.76 17.47 7.85
CA PRO A 231 7.57 17.49 6.63
C PRO A 231 8.95 18.18 6.72
N GLU A 232 9.23 18.90 7.80
CA GLU A 232 10.57 19.44 8.10
C GLU A 232 11.46 18.47 8.90
N GLY A 233 10.92 17.34 9.36
CA GLY A 233 11.68 16.28 10.02
C GLY A 233 11.85 16.43 11.53
N ARG A 234 11.66 17.62 12.12
CA ARG A 234 11.86 17.82 13.57
C ARG A 234 10.76 17.22 14.43
N TYR A 235 9.49 17.39 14.07
CA TYR A 235 8.35 17.00 14.91
C TYR A 235 7.68 15.72 14.42
N ILE A 236 7.12 14.95 15.34
CA ILE A 236 6.21 13.85 15.05
C ILE A 236 4.95 14.05 15.88
N ALA A 237 3.81 14.22 15.22
CA ALA A 237 2.52 14.16 15.89
C ALA A 237 2.15 12.71 16.15
N PHE A 238 1.63 12.43 17.33
CA PHE A 238 1.05 11.14 17.66
C PHE A 238 -0.35 11.35 18.20
N SER A 239 -1.23 10.40 17.89
CA SER A 239 -2.34 10.15 18.80
C SER A 239 -1.94 9.14 19.87
N SER A 240 -2.42 9.36 21.09
CA SER A 240 -2.24 8.51 22.26
C SER A 240 -3.51 7.74 22.55
N ASN A 241 -3.63 6.51 22.06
CA ASN A 241 -4.88 5.76 22.12
C ASN A 241 -4.84 4.63 23.15
N THR A 242 -5.96 4.41 23.84
CA THR A 242 -6.23 3.16 24.58
C THR A 242 -7.09 2.25 23.70
N THR A 243 -6.41 1.49 22.84
CA THR A 243 -7.06 0.66 21.82
C THR A 243 -7.51 -0.69 22.38
N ASN A 244 -8.75 -1.03 22.08
CA ASN A 244 -9.42 -2.26 22.47
C ASN A 244 -10.04 -2.94 21.23
N GLN A 245 -10.37 -4.23 21.39
CA GLN A 245 -11.01 -5.02 20.33
C GLN A 245 -12.21 -5.77 20.91
N THR A 246 -13.18 -6.06 20.07
CA THR A 246 -14.30 -6.96 20.39
C THR A 246 -14.52 -7.91 19.22
N PHE A 247 -14.71 -9.19 19.52
CA PHE A 247 -14.88 -10.23 18.52
C PHE A 247 -16.35 -10.62 18.42
N PHE A 248 -16.83 -10.82 17.20
CA PHE A 248 -18.20 -11.22 16.93
C PHE A 248 -18.27 -12.71 16.59
N GLY A 249 -19.20 -13.43 17.23
CA GLY A 249 -19.44 -14.84 16.94
C GLY A 249 -20.34 -15.09 15.72
N GLN A 250 -20.94 -14.04 15.14
CA GLN A 250 -21.86 -14.11 14.01
C GLN A 250 -21.71 -12.86 13.11
N GLY A 251 -22.01 -13.01 11.82
CA GLY A 251 -21.92 -11.93 10.82
C GLY A 251 -20.63 -11.98 9.98
N ARG A 252 -20.51 -11.07 9.01
CA ARG A 252 -19.33 -10.97 8.14
C ARG A 252 -18.13 -10.30 8.83
N GLN A 253 -18.37 -9.37 9.75
CA GLN A 253 -17.34 -8.68 10.51
C GLN A 253 -16.88 -9.58 11.66
N PRO A 254 -15.62 -10.03 11.70
CA PRO A 254 -15.11 -10.89 12.77
C PRO A 254 -14.77 -10.12 14.03
N LEU A 255 -14.40 -8.84 13.91
CA LEU A 255 -14.04 -8.00 15.04
C LEU A 255 -14.30 -6.52 14.77
N GLU A 256 -14.41 -5.76 15.86
CA GLU A 256 -14.37 -4.31 15.89
C GLU A 256 -13.15 -3.84 16.67
N VAL A 257 -12.48 -2.80 16.19
CA VAL A 257 -11.43 -2.09 16.94
C VAL A 257 -11.97 -0.72 17.33
N TYR A 258 -11.71 -0.31 18.56
CA TYR A 258 -12.13 1.00 19.05
C TYR A 258 -11.16 1.50 20.11
N ASP A 259 -11.13 2.81 20.31
CA ASP A 259 -10.33 3.44 21.34
C ASP A 259 -11.23 3.86 22.50
N ARG A 260 -10.81 3.62 23.75
CA ARG A 260 -11.53 4.05 24.96
C ARG A 260 -11.15 5.45 25.44
N ALA A 261 -9.98 5.92 25.01
CA ALA A 261 -9.48 7.27 25.21
C ALA A 261 -8.50 7.57 24.08
N SER A 262 -8.46 8.80 23.59
CA SER A 262 -7.42 9.23 22.67
C SER A 262 -7.12 10.73 22.72
N ASP A 263 -5.83 11.07 22.73
CA ASP A 263 -5.32 12.43 22.81
C ASP A 263 -4.36 12.74 21.65
N LEU A 264 -4.00 14.01 21.44
CA LEU A 264 -2.90 14.41 20.55
C LEU A 264 -1.69 14.92 21.32
N ILE A 265 -0.51 14.44 20.91
CA ILE A 265 0.78 14.86 21.44
C ILE A 265 1.78 15.13 20.31
N LEU A 266 2.77 15.98 20.58
CA LEU A 266 3.87 16.31 19.68
C LEU A 266 5.19 15.87 20.29
N TYR A 267 5.95 15.05 19.58
CA TYR A 267 7.33 14.71 19.92
C TYR A 267 8.30 15.59 19.13
N ASP A 268 9.14 16.34 19.84
CA ASP A 268 10.28 17.08 19.27
C ASP A 268 11.52 16.17 19.26
N THR A 269 11.95 15.75 18.07
CA THR A 269 13.09 14.84 17.92
C THR A 269 14.42 15.49 18.30
N LYS A 270 14.52 16.82 18.19
CA LYS A 270 15.72 17.61 18.47
C LYS A 270 15.89 17.82 19.98
N GLU A 271 14.85 18.31 20.64
CA GLU A 271 14.88 18.60 22.08
C GLU A 271 14.60 17.35 22.93
N ASN A 272 14.19 16.25 22.28
CA ASN A 272 13.82 14.98 22.91
C ASN A 272 12.75 15.13 23.99
N GLN A 273 11.71 15.90 23.67
CA GLN A 273 10.61 16.21 24.56
C GLN A 273 9.28 15.92 23.88
N VAL A 274 8.30 15.54 24.70
CA VAL A 274 6.91 15.46 24.26
C VAL A 274 6.18 16.66 24.85
N THR A 275 5.32 17.26 24.04
CA THR A 275 4.44 18.36 24.41
C THR A 275 3.03 18.03 23.97
N ALA A 276 2.05 18.72 24.53
CA ALA A 276 0.67 18.59 24.14
C ALA A 276 -0.07 19.89 24.43
N ASP A 277 -1.10 20.14 23.65
CA ASP A 277 -2.02 21.24 23.89
C ASP A 277 -3.20 20.72 24.72
N ASN A 278 -3.52 21.41 25.81
CA ASN A 278 -4.57 21.00 26.74
C ASN A 278 -5.95 20.85 26.08
N ARG A 279 -6.20 21.54 24.95
CA ARG A 279 -7.45 21.40 24.18
C ARG A 279 -7.62 19.97 23.63
N PHE A 280 -6.53 19.25 23.40
CA PHE A 280 -6.50 17.90 22.82
C PHE A 280 -6.09 16.82 23.83
N LEU A 281 -6.14 17.13 25.13
CA LEU A 281 -5.99 16.19 26.25
C LEU A 281 -7.32 15.95 27.01
N ASN A 282 -8.44 16.21 26.36
CA ASN A 282 -9.77 16.20 26.97
C ASN A 282 -10.45 14.83 26.82
N GLU A 283 -10.87 14.22 27.94
CA GLU A 283 -11.57 12.93 27.98
C GLU A 283 -12.97 12.95 27.33
N GLU A 284 -13.58 14.12 27.13
CA GLU A 284 -14.85 14.27 26.40
C GLU A 284 -14.68 14.16 24.87
N ARG A 285 -13.44 14.09 24.40
CA ARG A 285 -13.09 14.02 22.98
C ARG A 285 -12.18 12.83 22.70
N MET A 286 -12.23 12.38 21.46
CA MET A 286 -11.44 11.27 20.94
C MET A 286 -10.63 11.78 19.75
N GLU A 287 -9.41 12.21 20.00
CA GLU A 287 -8.53 12.75 18.97
C GLU A 287 -7.63 11.66 18.37
N THR A 288 -7.59 11.52 17.04
CA THR A 288 -6.86 10.42 16.39
C THR A 288 -6.41 10.73 14.97
N PHE A 289 -5.57 9.84 14.40
CA PHE A 289 -5.05 9.90 13.04
C PHE A 289 -4.53 11.28 12.61
N PRO A 290 -3.50 11.80 13.28
CA PRO A 290 -2.87 13.05 12.85
C PRO A 290 -2.32 12.92 11.42
N ALA A 291 -2.28 14.04 10.71
CA ALA A 291 -1.66 14.18 9.39
C ALA A 291 -1.23 15.63 9.15
N TRP A 292 -0.09 15.83 8.50
CA TRP A 292 0.42 17.17 8.21
C TRP A 292 0.05 17.63 6.81
N SER A 293 -0.18 18.93 6.63
CA SER A 293 -0.09 19.53 5.29
C SER A 293 1.33 19.36 4.74
N PRO A 294 1.50 19.27 3.39
CA PRO A 294 2.81 19.13 2.77
C PRO A 294 3.77 20.29 3.07
N ASP A 295 3.22 21.48 3.33
CA ASP A 295 3.97 22.69 3.69
C ASP A 295 4.26 22.79 5.21
N GLY A 296 3.77 21.84 6.02
CA GLY A 296 3.98 21.77 7.47
C GLY A 296 3.15 22.74 8.30
N LYS A 297 2.37 23.63 7.69
CA LYS A 297 1.67 24.71 8.42
C LYS A 297 0.39 24.28 9.12
N TRP A 298 -0.13 23.10 8.82
CA TRP A 298 -1.40 22.62 9.34
C TRP A 298 -1.30 21.17 9.83
N LEU A 299 -1.79 20.93 11.04
CA LEU A 299 -2.04 19.60 11.58
C LEU A 299 -3.53 19.27 11.40
N TYR A 300 -3.82 18.23 10.64
CA TYR A 300 -5.13 17.63 10.47
C TYR A 300 -5.27 16.43 11.39
N PHE A 301 -6.49 16.16 11.85
CA PHE A 301 -6.79 15.02 12.73
C PHE A 301 -8.29 14.71 12.70
N CYS A 302 -8.64 13.48 13.11
CA CYS A 302 -10.01 13.07 13.32
C CYS A 302 -10.41 13.32 14.77
N SER A 303 -11.65 13.75 14.97
CA SER A 303 -12.18 14.08 16.30
C SER A 303 -13.66 13.72 16.45
N ALA A 304 -14.01 13.05 17.55
CA ALA A 304 -15.39 12.73 17.92
C ALA A 304 -15.64 13.01 19.41
N PRO A 305 -16.88 13.25 19.85
CA PRO A 305 -17.25 13.15 21.25
C PRO A 305 -16.98 11.75 21.79
N ALA A 306 -16.52 11.66 23.03
CA ALA A 306 -16.40 10.38 23.71
C ALA A 306 -17.77 9.72 23.90
N LYS A 307 -17.78 8.39 23.86
CA LYS A 307 -18.94 7.53 24.05
C LYS A 307 -18.60 6.36 24.96
N LYS A 308 -19.62 5.74 25.54
CA LYS A 308 -19.49 4.54 26.37
C LYS A 308 -19.25 3.31 25.49
N LEU A 309 -17.98 3.00 25.23
CA LEU A 309 -17.58 1.88 24.38
C LEU A 309 -17.41 0.57 25.15
N PRO A 310 -17.79 -0.59 24.58
CA PRO A 310 -18.22 -0.81 23.19
C PRO A 310 -19.73 -0.63 22.91
N ASP A 311 -20.54 -0.33 23.93
CA ASP A 311 -22.00 -0.30 23.85
C ASP A 311 -22.49 0.73 22.80
N GLU A 312 -21.95 1.95 22.86
CA GLU A 312 -22.35 3.08 22.01
C GLU A 312 -21.48 3.25 20.74
N ARG A 313 -20.78 2.20 20.31
CA ARG A 313 -19.83 2.28 19.17
C ARG A 313 -20.43 2.82 17.88
N LYS A 314 -21.72 2.55 17.63
CA LYS A 314 -22.44 3.02 16.45
C LYS A 314 -22.72 4.51 16.44
N GLU A 315 -22.54 5.17 17.58
CA GLU A 315 -22.69 6.62 17.73
C GLU A 315 -21.34 7.37 17.61
N MET A 316 -20.25 6.64 17.35
CA MET A 316 -18.94 7.23 17.11
C MET A 316 -18.88 7.80 15.69
N HIS A 317 -18.95 9.12 15.58
CA HIS A 317 -18.93 9.85 14.32
C HIS A 317 -17.80 10.89 14.31
N TYR A 318 -16.67 10.51 13.71
CA TYR A 318 -15.46 11.33 13.66
C TYR A 318 -15.55 12.37 12.54
N SER A 319 -15.32 13.62 12.90
CA SER A 319 -15.14 14.76 11.99
C SER A 319 -13.66 14.94 11.67
N ILE A 320 -13.34 15.59 10.54
CA ILE A 320 -11.95 15.99 10.24
C ILE A 320 -11.77 17.45 10.61
N LEU A 321 -10.79 17.71 11.47
CA LEU A 321 -10.42 19.03 11.93
C LEU A 321 -9.01 19.38 11.46
N ARG A 322 -8.65 20.66 11.51
CA ARG A 322 -7.25 21.11 11.42
C ARG A 322 -6.98 22.27 12.37
N VAL A 323 -5.70 22.44 12.71
CA VAL A 323 -5.17 23.56 13.48
C VAL A 323 -3.84 24.01 12.86
N ALA A 324 -3.56 25.31 12.89
CA ALA A 324 -2.27 25.83 12.42
C ALA A 324 -1.13 25.34 13.30
N PHE A 325 0.08 25.23 12.74
CA PHE A 325 1.29 24.85 13.46
C PHE A 325 2.46 25.72 13.05
N ASP A 326 3.24 26.15 14.05
CA ASP A 326 4.49 26.86 13.86
C ASP A 326 5.66 25.92 14.19
N SER A 327 6.39 25.50 13.17
CA SER A 327 7.54 24.60 13.30
C SER A 327 8.76 25.25 13.97
N GLN A 328 8.82 26.58 14.09
CA GLN A 328 9.90 27.24 14.80
C GLN A 328 9.73 27.13 16.31
N THR A 329 8.49 27.34 16.78
CA THR A 329 8.13 27.35 18.21
C THR A 329 7.59 26.00 18.71
N GLY A 330 7.07 25.15 17.83
CA GLY A 330 6.40 23.90 18.17
C GLY A 330 4.98 24.08 18.71
N LEU A 331 4.36 25.24 18.50
CA LEU A 331 3.04 25.59 19.04
C LEU A 331 1.93 25.43 18.00
N LEU A 332 0.74 25.04 18.49
CA LEU A 332 -0.50 25.00 17.70
C LEU A 332 -1.22 26.35 17.79
N GLY A 333 -1.88 26.76 16.71
CA GLY A 333 -2.69 27.97 16.68
C GLY A 333 -3.98 27.86 17.49
N GLU A 334 -4.59 29.00 17.81
CA GLU A 334 -5.81 29.07 18.62
C GLU A 334 -7.07 28.56 17.89
N GLN A 335 -7.16 28.78 16.59
CA GLN A 335 -8.34 28.42 15.79
C GLN A 335 -8.27 26.96 15.32
N VAL A 336 -9.34 26.21 15.58
CA VAL A 336 -9.56 24.86 15.06
C VAL A 336 -10.68 24.91 14.02
N ASP A 337 -10.36 24.57 12.77
CA ASP A 337 -11.33 24.51 11.67
C ASP A 337 -11.88 23.10 11.50
N THR A 338 -13.15 22.99 11.09
CA THR A 338 -13.78 21.73 10.68
C THR A 338 -13.83 21.63 9.16
N LEU A 339 -13.24 20.58 8.59
CA LEU A 339 -13.18 20.33 7.14
C LEU A 339 -14.26 19.34 6.69
N TYR A 340 -14.61 18.40 7.56
CA TYR A 340 -15.71 17.46 7.37
C TYR A 340 -16.47 17.34 8.68
N ASN A 341 -17.78 17.58 8.66
CA ASN A 341 -18.60 17.57 9.88
C ASN A 341 -19.52 16.35 9.92
N ALA A 342 -19.08 15.30 10.60
CA ALA A 342 -19.82 14.04 10.69
C ALA A 342 -21.20 14.17 11.38
N ARG A 343 -21.42 15.21 12.20
CA ARG A 343 -22.74 15.45 12.81
C ARG A 343 -23.76 15.99 11.80
N MET A 344 -23.29 16.71 10.79
CA MET A 344 -24.13 17.33 9.76
C MET A 344 -24.23 16.47 8.52
N GLU A 345 -23.11 15.86 8.11
CA GLU A 345 -22.97 15.10 6.88
C GLU A 345 -23.21 13.59 7.08
N GLY A 346 -23.14 13.11 8.32
CA GLY A 346 -23.25 11.69 8.68
C GLY A 346 -21.93 10.94 8.59
N GLY A 347 -21.99 9.62 8.84
CA GLY A 347 -20.83 8.74 8.78
C GLY A 347 -19.75 9.05 9.82
N SER A 348 -18.55 8.50 9.60
CA SER A 348 -17.39 8.67 10.47
C SER A 348 -16.12 8.62 9.64
N ALA A 349 -15.32 9.70 9.72
CA ALA A 349 -14.12 9.86 8.91
C ALA A 349 -12.87 9.31 9.61
N SER A 350 -12.01 8.65 8.83
CA SER A 350 -10.71 8.13 9.27
C SER A 350 -9.60 8.44 8.27
N PHE A 351 -8.36 8.43 8.76
CA PHE A 351 -7.13 8.53 7.95
C PHE A 351 -7.08 9.76 7.01
N PRO A 352 -7.17 11.00 7.51
CA PRO A 352 -7.01 12.17 6.65
C PRO A 352 -5.60 12.18 6.04
N ARG A 353 -5.51 12.32 4.71
CA ARG A 353 -4.25 12.41 3.96
C ARG A 353 -4.31 13.49 2.90
N ILE A 354 -3.39 14.44 3.00
CA ILE A 354 -3.33 15.59 2.10
C ILE A 354 -2.42 15.24 0.92
N SER A 355 -2.85 15.56 -0.31
CA SER A 355 -2.05 15.37 -1.52
C SER A 355 -0.77 16.21 -1.46
N PRO A 356 0.33 15.81 -2.11
CA PRO A 356 1.61 16.52 -2.04
C PRO A 356 1.59 17.99 -2.48
N ASP A 357 0.65 18.36 -3.35
CA ASP A 357 0.42 19.74 -3.79
C ASP A 357 -0.46 20.56 -2.81
N GLY A 358 -0.94 19.95 -1.73
CA GLY A 358 -1.79 20.57 -0.72
C GLY A 358 -3.25 20.74 -1.13
N ARG A 359 -3.65 20.26 -2.31
CA ARG A 359 -4.96 20.55 -2.89
C ARG A 359 -6.07 19.62 -2.43
N TYR A 360 -5.81 18.34 -2.24
CA TYR A 360 -6.84 17.34 -1.95
C TYR A 360 -6.66 16.76 -0.56
N LEU A 361 -7.77 16.64 0.17
CA LEU A 361 -7.88 15.84 1.39
C LEU A 361 -8.59 14.54 1.03
N LEU A 362 -7.85 13.43 1.01
CA LEU A 362 -8.40 12.07 0.88
C LEU A 362 -8.62 11.51 2.29
N PHE A 363 -9.72 10.80 2.50
CA PHE A 363 -10.06 10.16 3.77
C PHE A 363 -10.97 8.96 3.52
N THR A 364 -11.10 8.08 4.51
CA THR A 364 -12.09 6.99 4.48
C THR A 364 -13.34 7.42 5.25
N LEU A 365 -14.52 7.13 4.72
CA LEU A 365 -15.80 7.35 5.38
C LEU A 365 -16.49 6.00 5.58
N ALA A 366 -16.83 5.67 6.83
CA ALA A 366 -17.69 4.54 7.19
C ALA A 366 -18.97 5.04 7.87
N ASP A 367 -19.93 4.16 8.17
CA ASP A 367 -21.16 4.57 8.86
C ASP A 367 -20.88 5.06 10.29
N TYR A 368 -19.91 4.45 10.98
CA TYR A 368 -19.53 4.75 12.36
C TYR A 368 -18.13 4.24 12.69
N GLY A 369 -17.64 4.55 13.89
CA GLY A 369 -16.40 4.00 14.43
C GLY A 369 -15.15 4.72 13.92
N THR A 370 -13.98 4.17 14.24
CA THR A 370 -12.69 4.80 13.90
C THR A 370 -11.79 3.88 13.07
N PHE A 371 -12.05 2.57 13.05
CA PHE A 371 -11.29 1.58 12.26
C PHE A 371 -12.15 0.93 11.16
N PRO A 372 -12.26 1.55 9.98
CA PRO A 372 -13.20 1.12 8.93
C PRO A 372 -12.80 -0.19 8.22
N ILE A 373 -11.74 -0.87 8.63
CA ILE A 373 -11.15 -2.00 7.86
C ILE A 373 -12.06 -3.23 7.73
N TRP A 374 -13.07 -3.37 8.58
CA TRP A 374 -14.10 -4.42 8.51
C TRP A 374 -15.49 -3.91 8.15
N HIS A 375 -15.60 -2.63 7.82
CA HIS A 375 -16.83 -1.98 7.37
C HIS A 375 -16.92 -2.11 5.86
N ASN A 376 -17.78 -3.00 5.36
CA ASN A 376 -17.90 -3.28 3.92
C ASN A 376 -18.48 -2.09 3.15
N GLU A 377 -19.12 -1.15 3.85
CA GLU A 377 -19.62 0.11 3.32
C GLU A 377 -18.58 1.23 3.27
N ALA A 378 -17.39 1.01 3.84
CA ALA A 378 -16.40 2.06 3.95
C ALA A 378 -15.72 2.36 2.61
N ASP A 379 -15.82 3.63 2.24
CA ASP A 379 -15.36 4.18 0.97
C ASP A 379 -14.30 5.26 1.16
N LEU A 380 -13.42 5.42 0.18
CA LEU A 380 -12.63 6.63 0.04
C LEU A 380 -13.53 7.80 -0.41
N LYS A 381 -13.34 8.96 0.23
CA LYS A 381 -13.94 10.25 -0.12
C LYS A 381 -12.85 11.31 -0.19
N MET A 382 -13.08 12.35 -1.01
CA MET A 382 -12.07 13.38 -1.26
C MET A 382 -12.70 14.77 -1.28
N ILE A 383 -12.02 15.74 -0.66
CA ILE A 383 -12.38 17.17 -0.67
C ILE A 383 -11.27 17.96 -1.36
N ASP A 384 -11.63 18.84 -2.29
CA ASP A 384 -10.73 19.85 -2.83
C ASP A 384 -10.62 20.99 -1.81
N LEU A 385 -9.48 21.11 -1.15
CA LEU A 385 -9.19 22.09 -0.09
C LEU A 385 -9.12 23.54 -0.59
N THR A 386 -9.02 23.76 -1.91
CA THR A 386 -9.08 25.11 -2.49
C THR A 386 -10.51 25.60 -2.58
N THR A 387 -11.46 24.69 -2.86
CA THR A 387 -12.88 25.04 -3.09
C THR A 387 -13.82 24.62 -1.97
N GLY A 388 -13.38 23.72 -1.09
CA GLY A 388 -14.21 23.06 -0.07
C GLY A 388 -15.20 22.04 -0.62
N LYS A 389 -15.12 21.67 -1.91
CA LYS A 389 -16.11 20.81 -2.58
C LYS A 389 -15.65 19.35 -2.64
N PRO A 390 -16.60 18.39 -2.64
CA PRO A 390 -16.27 16.98 -2.84
C PRO A 390 -15.74 16.72 -4.25
N VAL A 391 -14.82 15.78 -4.37
CA VAL A 391 -14.29 15.27 -5.64
C VAL A 391 -14.74 13.82 -5.81
N ASN A 392 -15.22 13.48 -7.01
CA ASN A 392 -15.66 12.12 -7.30
C ASN A 392 -14.45 11.17 -7.42
N VAL A 393 -14.37 10.22 -6.48
CA VAL A 393 -13.38 9.14 -6.44
C VAL A 393 -14.04 7.75 -6.44
N ASP A 394 -15.31 7.65 -6.83
CA ASP A 394 -16.08 6.39 -6.77
C ASP A 394 -15.44 5.29 -7.62
N ALA A 395 -14.70 5.65 -8.68
CA ALA A 395 -13.94 4.70 -9.50
C ALA A 395 -12.89 3.91 -8.70
N TRP A 396 -12.45 4.44 -7.55
CA TRP A 396 -11.51 3.77 -6.66
C TRP A 396 -12.18 2.81 -5.68
N ASN A 397 -13.49 2.96 -5.42
CA ASN A 397 -14.19 2.18 -4.43
C ASN A 397 -14.77 0.89 -5.03
N ALA A 398 -14.69 -0.20 -4.28
CA ALA A 398 -15.32 -1.46 -4.62
C ALA A 398 -16.66 -1.60 -3.91
N LYS A 399 -17.71 -1.85 -4.69
CA LYS A 399 -19.06 -2.03 -4.14
C LYS A 399 -19.11 -3.15 -3.11
N ASP A 400 -19.77 -2.90 -1.98
CA ASP A 400 -20.02 -3.85 -0.89
C ASP A 400 -18.73 -4.45 -0.29
N GLN A 401 -17.60 -3.77 -0.45
CA GLN A 401 -16.28 -4.17 0.05
C GLN A 401 -15.53 -2.95 0.60
N THR A 402 -14.65 -3.20 1.57
CA THR A 402 -13.92 -2.13 2.24
C THR A 402 -12.74 -1.58 1.44
N ASP A 403 -12.70 -0.26 1.26
CA ASP A 403 -11.53 0.51 0.86
C ASP A 403 -11.16 1.51 1.96
N SER A 404 -10.04 1.28 2.63
CA SER A 404 -9.70 1.96 3.90
C SER A 404 -8.42 2.77 3.82
N TYR A 405 -7.34 2.27 4.42
CA TYR A 405 -6.07 2.98 4.52
C TYR A 405 -5.52 3.36 3.14
N HIS A 406 -4.94 4.54 3.02
CA HIS A 406 -4.42 5.05 1.76
C HIS A 406 -3.21 5.96 1.97
N ALA A 407 -2.43 6.13 0.91
CA ALA A 407 -1.26 7.01 0.88
C ALA A 407 -1.08 7.63 -0.51
N TRP A 408 -0.49 8.82 -0.57
CA TRP A 408 -0.21 9.53 -1.81
C TRP A 408 1.23 9.30 -2.28
N SER A 409 1.37 9.03 -3.57
CA SER A 409 2.66 9.12 -4.27
C SER A 409 3.23 10.53 -4.23
N ALA A 410 4.54 10.68 -4.44
CA ALA A 410 5.24 11.96 -4.36
C ALA A 410 4.73 13.03 -5.33
N ASN A 411 4.24 12.64 -6.50
CA ASN A 411 3.69 13.57 -7.50
C ASN A 411 2.18 13.84 -7.35
N GLY A 412 1.51 13.16 -6.42
CA GLY A 412 0.08 13.33 -6.18
C GLY A 412 -0.83 12.78 -7.27
N ARG A 413 -0.30 11.96 -8.20
CA ARG A 413 -1.05 11.36 -9.32
C ARG A 413 -1.47 9.92 -9.05
N TRP A 414 -0.83 9.27 -8.09
CA TRP A 414 -1.19 7.93 -7.65
C TRP A 414 -1.57 7.93 -6.17
N ALA A 415 -2.67 7.24 -5.86
CA ALA A 415 -3.04 6.88 -4.52
C ALA A 415 -2.90 5.36 -4.36
N MET A 416 -2.24 4.94 -3.28
CA MET A 416 -2.26 3.55 -2.85
C MET A 416 -3.48 3.32 -1.97
N ILE A 417 -4.15 2.18 -2.17
CA ILE A 417 -5.43 1.86 -1.55
C ILE A 417 -5.34 0.47 -0.91
N ALA A 418 -5.56 0.41 0.39
CA ALA A 418 -5.70 -0.83 1.15
C ALA A 418 -7.15 -1.33 1.03
N SER A 419 -7.35 -2.36 0.21
CA SER A 419 -8.66 -2.85 -0.20
C SER A 419 -8.89 -4.31 0.17
N ARG A 420 -10.14 -4.66 0.51
CA ARG A 420 -10.56 -6.05 0.70
C ARG A 420 -11.43 -6.58 -0.42
N ARG A 421 -11.43 -5.91 -1.59
CA ARG A 421 -12.35 -6.21 -2.69
C ARG A 421 -12.29 -7.62 -3.27
N LEU A 422 -11.17 -8.34 -3.12
CA LEU A 422 -11.04 -9.70 -3.66
C LEU A 422 -11.92 -10.73 -2.93
N ASP A 423 -11.83 -10.77 -1.60
CA ASP A 423 -12.45 -11.83 -0.79
C ASP A 423 -13.19 -11.31 0.46
N GLY A 424 -13.15 -10.00 0.73
CA GLY A 424 -13.72 -9.36 1.92
C GLY A 424 -12.95 -9.63 3.22
N ARG A 425 -11.83 -10.34 3.19
CA ARG A 425 -11.12 -10.85 4.37
C ARG A 425 -9.68 -10.36 4.48
N TYR A 426 -8.95 -10.37 3.37
CA TYR A 426 -7.55 -9.97 3.36
C TYR A 426 -7.36 -8.65 2.65
N THR A 427 -6.62 -7.75 3.29
CA THR A 427 -6.26 -6.47 2.69
C THR A 427 -5.18 -6.70 1.64
N ARG A 428 -5.44 -6.18 0.44
CA ARG A 428 -4.54 -6.11 -0.71
C ARG A 428 -4.30 -4.66 -1.09
N VAL A 429 -3.24 -4.43 -1.86
CA VAL A 429 -2.82 -3.09 -2.27
C VAL A 429 -3.25 -2.86 -3.71
N TYR A 430 -4.01 -1.78 -3.92
CA TYR A 430 -4.40 -1.28 -5.23
C TYR A 430 -3.79 0.11 -5.46
N PHE A 431 -3.65 0.50 -6.71
CA PHE A 431 -3.20 1.84 -7.10
C PHE A 431 -4.25 2.52 -7.95
N GLY A 432 -4.75 3.66 -7.48
CA GLY A 432 -5.67 4.53 -8.20
C GLY A 432 -4.92 5.70 -8.84
N TYR A 433 -5.24 6.01 -10.10
CA TYR A 433 -4.69 7.17 -10.81
C TYR A 433 -5.66 8.37 -10.72
N LEU A 434 -5.13 9.54 -10.39
CA LEU A 434 -5.83 10.83 -10.41
C LEU A 434 -5.19 11.71 -11.50
N ASP A 435 -5.92 11.94 -12.59
CA ASP A 435 -5.37 12.72 -13.68
C ASP A 435 -5.24 14.23 -13.37
N ALA A 436 -4.63 14.97 -14.30
CA ALA A 436 -4.43 16.42 -14.17
C ALA A 436 -5.72 17.22 -13.96
N ASN A 437 -6.87 16.69 -14.39
CA ASN A 437 -8.18 17.32 -14.24
C ASN A 437 -8.88 16.91 -12.94
N GLY A 438 -8.26 16.08 -12.11
CA GLY A 438 -8.85 15.58 -10.87
C GLY A 438 -9.84 14.44 -11.08
N LYS A 439 -9.79 13.73 -12.22
CA LYS A 439 -10.62 12.55 -12.45
C LYS A 439 -9.90 11.29 -11.99
N ALA A 440 -10.58 10.51 -11.14
CA ALA A 440 -10.14 9.18 -10.71
C ALA A 440 -10.38 8.14 -11.82
N HIS A 441 -9.38 7.28 -12.05
CA HIS A 441 -9.46 6.15 -12.99
C HIS A 441 -9.47 4.81 -12.25
N LYS A 442 -9.94 3.74 -12.93
CA LYS A 442 -10.02 2.38 -12.40
C LYS A 442 -8.69 1.96 -11.76
N PRO A 443 -8.67 1.54 -10.49
CA PRO A 443 -7.44 1.13 -9.83
C PRO A 443 -7.01 -0.27 -10.29
N PHE A 444 -5.72 -0.55 -10.25
CA PHE A 444 -5.16 -1.87 -10.54
C PHE A 444 -4.50 -2.48 -9.31
N LEU A 445 -4.51 -3.81 -9.22
CA LEU A 445 -3.92 -4.56 -8.11
C LEU A 445 -2.39 -4.54 -8.18
N LEU A 446 -1.71 -4.49 -7.03
CA LEU A 446 -0.25 -4.61 -6.92
C LEU A 446 0.24 -5.85 -7.70
N PRO A 447 1.05 -5.68 -8.75
CA PRO A 447 1.48 -6.80 -9.57
C PRO A 447 2.24 -7.85 -8.76
N GLN A 448 2.08 -9.12 -9.09
CA GLN A 448 2.79 -10.23 -8.44
C GLN A 448 3.47 -11.04 -9.53
N LYS A 449 4.65 -11.60 -9.24
CA LYS A 449 5.33 -12.51 -10.17
C LYS A 449 4.42 -13.68 -10.52
N ASP A 450 3.81 -14.28 -9.50
CA ASP A 450 2.73 -15.25 -9.65
C ASP A 450 1.41 -14.61 -9.20
N PRO A 451 0.44 -14.39 -10.11
CA PRO A 451 -0.89 -13.87 -9.82
C PRO A 451 -1.60 -14.54 -8.63
N ARG A 452 -1.40 -15.85 -8.47
CA ARG A 452 -2.02 -16.67 -7.40
C ARG A 452 -1.57 -16.24 -6.02
N SER A 453 -0.44 -15.55 -5.90
CA SER A 453 0.03 -14.99 -4.62
C SER A 453 -0.99 -14.03 -3.99
N ASN A 454 -1.85 -13.39 -4.79
CA ASN A 454 -2.91 -12.52 -4.30
C ASN A 454 -3.98 -13.27 -3.50
N THR A 455 -4.21 -14.56 -3.75
CA THR A 455 -5.18 -15.38 -3.01
C THR A 455 -4.49 -16.32 -2.02
N LEU A 456 -3.28 -16.80 -2.35
CA LEU A 456 -2.50 -17.72 -1.49
C LEU A 456 -1.82 -17.01 -0.30
N ARG A 457 -1.60 -15.69 -0.37
CA ARG A 457 -1.02 -14.94 0.75
C ARG A 457 -2.04 -14.77 1.87
N LEU A 458 -1.97 -15.62 2.89
CA LEU A 458 -2.83 -15.59 4.08
C LEU A 458 -2.46 -14.47 5.10
N LYS A 459 -1.87 -13.37 4.62
CA LYS A 459 -1.58 -12.16 5.40
C LYS A 459 -2.12 -10.93 4.68
N SER A 460 -2.61 -9.97 5.46
CA SER A 460 -3.05 -8.66 5.01
C SER A 460 -1.88 -7.70 4.93
N TYR A 461 -1.84 -6.89 3.87
CA TYR A 461 -1.03 -5.68 3.84
C TYR A 461 -1.60 -4.70 4.84
N ASN A 462 -0.77 -4.19 5.75
CA ASN A 462 -1.22 -3.28 6.79
C ASN A 462 -0.31 -2.06 6.90
N ILE A 463 -0.95 -0.89 6.95
CA ILE A 463 -0.31 0.42 6.89
C ILE A 463 0.72 0.44 5.74
N PRO A 464 0.33 0.12 4.49
CA PRO A 464 1.25 0.29 3.39
C PRO A 464 1.49 1.78 3.16
N ASP A 465 2.74 2.18 2.94
CA ASP A 465 3.12 3.56 2.59
C ASP A 465 4.16 3.56 1.45
N PHE A 466 4.22 4.65 0.69
CA PHE A 466 5.24 4.84 -0.35
C PHE A 466 6.60 5.18 0.26
N VAL A 467 7.66 4.77 -0.42
CA VAL A 467 9.04 5.04 -0.02
C VAL A 467 9.86 5.44 -1.25
N ASP A 468 10.71 6.46 -1.10
CA ASP A 468 11.54 7.04 -2.16
C ASP A 468 12.78 6.21 -2.53
N GLY A 469 13.01 5.10 -1.83
CA GLY A 469 14.13 4.20 -2.05
C GLY A 469 14.09 2.98 -1.12
N ARG A 470 15.16 2.18 -1.18
CA ARG A 470 15.32 1.03 -0.27
C ARG A 470 15.72 1.50 1.12
N VAL A 471 14.96 1.10 2.13
CA VAL A 471 15.32 1.27 3.54
C VAL A 471 16.45 0.31 3.88
N ASP A 472 17.58 0.83 4.31
CA ASP A 472 18.70 0.06 4.84
C ASP A 472 18.68 0.14 6.38
N MET A 473 18.09 -0.87 7.01
CA MET A 473 17.97 -0.96 8.47
C MET A 473 19.24 -1.59 9.08
N PRO A 474 19.92 -0.94 10.05
CA PRO A 474 21.05 -1.56 10.74
C PRO A 474 20.63 -2.82 11.50
N GLN A 475 21.48 -3.86 11.48
CA GLN A 475 21.14 -5.18 12.05
C GLN A 475 20.95 -5.13 13.57
N GLU A 476 21.69 -4.25 14.25
CA GLU A 476 21.63 -3.99 15.68
C GLU A 476 20.29 -3.39 16.14
N VAL A 477 19.38 -3.01 15.23
CA VAL A 477 18.05 -2.50 15.58
C VAL A 477 17.29 -3.46 16.51
N VAL A 478 17.49 -4.76 16.34
CA VAL A 478 16.81 -5.80 17.12
C VAL A 478 17.20 -5.73 18.58
N GLU A 479 18.44 -5.36 18.89
CA GLU A 479 18.93 -5.23 20.27
C GLU A 479 18.25 -4.08 21.03
N LEU A 480 17.70 -3.09 20.34
CA LEU A 480 16.99 -1.98 20.98
C LEU A 480 15.68 -2.41 21.64
N PHE A 481 15.05 -3.49 21.17
CA PHE A 481 13.76 -3.97 21.70
C PHE A 481 13.78 -5.44 22.12
N ARG A 482 14.96 -6.06 22.14
CA ARG A 482 15.17 -7.41 22.64
C ARG A 482 14.87 -7.46 24.13
N CYS A 483 14.18 -8.52 24.56
CA CYS A 483 14.06 -8.90 25.96
C CYS A 483 14.99 -10.10 26.18
N PRO A 484 15.54 -10.29 27.39
CA PRO A 484 16.15 -11.56 27.74
C PRO A 484 15.13 -12.67 27.53
N ASP A 485 15.52 -13.77 26.86
CA ASP A 485 14.68 -14.94 26.77
C ASP A 485 14.33 -15.38 28.19
N LYS A 486 13.05 -15.28 28.57
CA LYS A 486 12.58 -15.94 29.78
C LYS A 486 12.65 -17.44 29.47
N LEU A 487 13.79 -18.05 29.78
CA LEU A 487 13.87 -19.50 29.92
C LEU A 487 12.71 -19.88 30.81
N ILE A 488 11.73 -20.59 30.24
CA ILE A 488 10.68 -21.22 31.01
C ILE A 488 11.41 -22.16 31.97
N GLN A 489 11.49 -21.79 33.25
CA GLN A 489 11.93 -22.70 34.30
C GLN A 489 10.82 -23.69 34.61
#